data_AF-A0A847NUK5-F1
#
_entry.id   AF-A0A847NUK5-F1
#
_cell.length_a   1.000
_cell.length_b   1.000
_cell.length_c   1.000
_cell.angle_alpha   90.00
_cell.angle_beta   90.00
_cell.angle_gamma   90.00
#
_symmetry.space_group_name_H-M   'P 1'
#
loop_
_entity.id
_entity.type
_entity.pdbx_description
1 polymer ?
#
loop_
_entity_poly.entity_id
_entity_poly.type
_entity_poly.pdbx_seq_one_letter_code
_entity_poly.pdbx_strand_id
1 'polypeptide(L)'
;MAEIKFYSDYPNTDVPDDSETANDITNSLLSGWIPTGETWTYSSVDDPTGVITIVGDKTTKYSLGMRIKFTNGGNTIYGIITAISYSSPNTTLTFLHEIDPTDSLALHLMGDSAITDNYYSSMKVPFGFPSSKVIF
;
A
#
# COMPACT_ATOMS: atom_id res chain seq x y z
N MET A 1 42.85 11.21 9.58
CA MET A 1 41.55 11.13 8.87
C MET A 1 41.43 9.73 8.34
N ALA A 2 40.35 9.00 8.61
CA ALA A 2 40.18 7.63 8.15
C ALA A 2 39.62 7.62 6.73
N GLU A 3 40.30 6.92 5.83
CA GLU A 3 39.90 6.76 4.43
C GLU A 3 38.84 5.66 4.33
N ILE A 4 37.66 5.99 3.80
CA ILE A 4 36.63 4.99 3.48
C ILE A 4 37.08 4.31 2.20
N LYS A 5 37.53 3.06 2.30
CA LYS A 5 37.83 2.23 1.12
C LYS A 5 36.52 1.61 0.62
N PHE A 6 36.06 2.02 -0.55
CA PHE A 6 35.03 1.28 -1.27
C PHE A 6 35.64 -0.03 -1.77
N TYR A 7 35.07 -1.17 -1.35
CA TYR A 7 35.54 -2.49 -1.71
C TYR A 7 35.13 -2.79 -3.16
N SER A 8 36.05 -2.64 -4.12
CA SER A 8 35.80 -2.91 -5.54
C SER A 8 36.23 -4.31 -6.00
N ASP A 9 36.57 -5.21 -5.09
CA ASP A 9 37.21 -6.50 -5.43
C ASP A 9 36.22 -7.68 -5.37
N TYR A 10 34.98 -7.47 -5.78
CA TYR A 10 34.07 -8.60 -6.07
C TYR A 10 34.17 -8.94 -7.55
N PRO A 11 34.56 -10.17 -7.93
CA PRO A 11 34.53 -10.60 -9.31
C PRO A 11 33.09 -10.51 -9.81
N ASN A 12 32.90 -9.95 -11.01
CA ASN A 12 31.60 -9.86 -11.68
C ASN A 12 31.14 -11.26 -12.10
N THR A 13 30.67 -12.04 -11.14
CA THR A 13 29.96 -13.30 -11.35
C THR A 13 28.50 -13.01 -11.13
N ASP A 14 27.77 -12.76 -12.22
CA ASP A 14 26.29 -12.66 -12.28
C ASP A 14 25.66 -12.16 -10.97
N VAL A 15 26.00 -10.93 -10.56
CA VAL A 15 25.20 -10.25 -9.55
C VAL A 15 23.86 -10.00 -10.24
N PRO A 16 22.74 -10.58 -9.76
CA PRO A 16 21.43 -10.24 -10.29
C PRO A 16 21.31 -8.72 -10.26
N ASP A 17 20.75 -8.13 -11.31
CA ASP A 17 20.57 -6.68 -11.38
C ASP A 17 19.64 -6.22 -10.23
N ASP A 18 20.25 -5.97 -9.07
CA ASP A 18 19.60 -5.52 -7.83
C ASP A 18 19.29 -4.00 -7.91
N SER A 19 19.45 -3.38 -9.09
CA SER A 19 19.17 -1.96 -9.29
C SER A 19 17.66 -1.68 -9.33
N GLU A 20 16.84 -2.62 -9.80
CA GLU A 20 15.37 -2.50 -9.77
C GLU A 20 14.85 -2.56 -8.33
N THR A 21 15.31 -3.54 -7.55
CA THR A 21 15.01 -3.71 -6.12
C THR A 21 15.57 -2.58 -5.26
N ALA A 22 16.76 -2.06 -5.56
CA ALA A 22 17.31 -0.88 -4.88
C ALA A 22 16.53 0.40 -5.20
N ASN A 23 16.06 0.57 -6.45
CA ASN A 23 15.19 1.68 -6.82
C ASN A 23 13.82 1.59 -6.12
N ASP A 24 13.24 0.40 -6.01
CA ASP A 24 11.98 0.21 -5.29
C ASP A 24 12.10 0.49 -3.79
N ILE A 25 13.21 0.07 -3.16
CA ILE A 25 13.48 0.36 -1.74
C ILE A 25 13.67 1.87 -1.54
N THR A 26 14.47 2.54 -2.37
CA THR A 26 14.70 3.99 -2.25
C THR A 26 13.41 4.79 -2.48
N ASN A 27 12.61 4.44 -3.49
CA ASN A 27 11.31 5.06 -3.74
C ASN A 27 10.32 4.83 -2.59
N SER A 28 10.32 3.63 -2.00
CA SER A 28 9.46 3.31 -0.85
C SER A 28 9.82 4.13 0.38
N LEU A 29 11.12 4.31 0.65
CA LEU A 29 11.61 5.12 1.76
C LEU A 29 11.27 6.61 1.60
N LEU A 30 11.37 7.14 0.38
CA LEU A 30 11.09 8.54 0.09
C LEU A 30 9.58 8.85 0.09
N SER A 31 8.78 7.95 -0.47
CA SER A 31 7.33 8.15 -0.59
C SER A 31 6.54 7.70 0.64
N GLY A 32 7.11 6.81 1.46
CA GLY A 32 6.43 6.16 2.56
C GLY A 32 5.46 5.05 2.12
N TRP A 33 5.42 4.69 0.84
CA TRP A 33 4.61 3.58 0.31
C TRP A 33 5.47 2.34 0.15
N ILE A 34 5.08 1.24 0.78
CA ILE A 34 5.81 -0.03 0.70
C ILE A 34 5.00 -0.99 -0.18
N PRO A 35 5.59 -1.58 -1.25
CA PRO A 35 4.91 -2.58 -2.07
C PRO A 35 4.59 -3.82 -1.23
N THR A 36 3.40 -4.41 -1.43
CA THR A 36 2.95 -5.51 -0.57
C THR A 36 3.57 -6.84 -0.96
N GLY A 37 3.93 -7.04 -2.24
CA GLY A 37 4.33 -8.34 -2.79
C GLY A 37 3.22 -9.39 -2.79
N GLU A 38 1.97 -8.99 -2.59
CA GLU A 38 0.81 -9.86 -2.44
C GLU A 38 -0.31 -9.47 -3.41
N THR A 39 -1.10 -10.46 -3.81
CA THR A 39 -2.34 -10.21 -4.57
C THR A 39 -3.47 -9.86 -3.61
N TRP A 40 -4.12 -8.74 -3.90
CA TRP A 40 -5.36 -8.34 -3.24
C TRP A 40 -6.52 -8.63 -4.18
N THR A 41 -7.63 -9.11 -3.64
CA THR A 41 -8.82 -9.44 -4.42
C THR A 41 -9.98 -8.59 -3.93
N TYR A 42 -10.69 -7.95 -4.87
CA TYR A 42 -11.94 -7.24 -4.58
C TYR A 42 -12.93 -8.19 -3.88
N SER A 43 -13.62 -7.70 -2.85
CA SER A 43 -14.69 -8.43 -2.17
C SER A 43 -16.01 -7.68 -2.27
N SER A 44 -16.05 -6.44 -1.78
CA SER A 44 -17.27 -5.63 -1.81
C SER A 44 -16.95 -4.16 -1.59
N VAL A 45 -17.94 -3.32 -1.90
CA VAL A 45 -17.92 -1.89 -1.61
C VAL A 45 -19.31 -1.42 -1.14
N ASP A 46 -19.33 -0.56 -0.12
CA ASP A 46 -20.50 0.13 0.41
C ASP A 46 -20.04 1.54 0.85
N ASP A 47 -20.22 2.53 -0.02
CA ASP A 47 -19.61 3.87 0.08
C ASP A 47 -19.71 4.46 1.51
N PRO A 48 -18.59 4.81 2.18
CA PRO A 48 -17.20 4.85 1.70
C PRO A 48 -16.34 3.65 2.11
N THR A 49 -16.94 2.52 2.44
CA THR A 49 -16.24 1.32 2.93
C THR A 49 -15.88 0.38 1.80
N GLY A 50 -14.60 0.02 1.70
CA GLY A 50 -14.10 -1.03 0.82
C GLY A 50 -13.71 -2.29 1.57
N VAL A 51 -13.83 -3.44 0.91
CA VAL A 51 -13.41 -4.74 1.44
C VAL A 51 -12.57 -5.47 0.40
N ILE A 52 -11.40 -5.94 0.82
CA ILE A 52 -10.51 -6.79 0.03
C ILE A 52 -10.11 -8.04 0.81
N THR A 53 -9.71 -9.07 0.07
CA THR A 53 -9.16 -10.31 0.64
C THR A 53 -7.74 -10.55 0.14
N ILE A 54 -6.94 -11.19 0.99
CA ILE A 54 -5.53 -11.51 0.76
C ILE A 54 -5.29 -12.94 1.21
N VAL A 55 -4.63 -13.76 0.40
CA VAL A 55 -4.30 -15.14 0.78
C VAL A 55 -3.25 -15.15 1.89
N GLY A 56 -3.47 -16.00 2.89
CA GLY A 56 -2.64 -16.19 4.08
C GLY A 56 -3.03 -15.32 5.26
N ASP A 57 -2.44 -15.61 6.42
CA ASP A 57 -2.57 -14.78 7.61
C ASP A 57 -1.66 -13.55 7.51
N LYS A 58 -2.27 -12.36 7.48
CA LYS A 58 -1.60 -11.06 7.36
C LYS A 58 -1.85 -10.17 8.57
N THR A 59 -2.39 -10.73 9.65
CA THR A 59 -2.74 -9.99 10.88
C THR A 59 -1.53 -9.39 11.60
N THR A 60 -0.32 -9.87 11.30
CA THR A 60 0.95 -9.32 11.81
C THR A 60 1.57 -8.27 10.89
N LYS A 61 1.10 -8.16 9.64
CA LYS A 61 1.61 -7.23 8.62
C LYS A 61 0.80 -5.94 8.59
N TYR A 62 -0.52 -6.06 8.67
CA TYR A 62 -1.45 -4.93 8.65
C TYR A 62 -1.95 -4.61 10.05
N SER A 63 -2.20 -3.32 10.32
CA SER A 63 -2.81 -2.86 11.55
C SER A 63 -3.88 -1.81 11.27
N LEU A 64 -4.80 -1.62 12.21
CA LEU A 64 -5.80 -0.55 12.12
C LEU A 64 -5.12 0.81 11.97
N GLY A 65 -5.70 1.66 11.13
CA GLY A 65 -5.17 2.97 10.79
C GLY A 65 -4.01 2.97 9.79
N MET A 66 -3.49 1.81 9.35
CA MET A 66 -2.54 1.80 8.23
C MET A 66 -3.19 2.35 6.96
N ARG A 67 -2.37 2.99 6.13
CA ARG A 67 -2.78 3.51 4.83
C ARG A 67 -2.54 2.44 3.79
N ILE A 68 -3.44 2.37 2.82
CA ILE A 68 -3.30 1.52 1.64
C ILE A 68 -3.47 2.36 0.38
N LYS A 69 -2.82 1.92 -0.70
CA LYS A 69 -2.95 2.48 -2.04
C LYS A 69 -2.90 1.36 -3.05
N PHE A 70 -3.81 1.36 -4.02
CA PHE A 70 -3.85 0.36 -5.07
C PHE A 70 -4.59 0.86 -6.31
N THR A 71 -4.42 0.19 -7.44
CA THR A 71 -5.17 0.44 -8.67
C THR A 71 -6.39 -0.49 -8.74
N ASN A 72 -7.57 0.05 -9.02
CA ASN A 72 -8.78 -0.74 -9.29
C ASN A 72 -9.63 -0.04 -10.37
N GLY A 73 -9.98 -0.79 -11.42
CA GLY A 73 -10.77 -0.25 -12.54
C GLY A 73 -10.11 0.95 -13.26
N GLY A 74 -8.79 1.08 -13.19
CA GLY A 74 -8.03 2.22 -13.74
C GLY A 74 -7.93 3.44 -12.80
N ASN A 75 -8.54 3.41 -11.62
CA ASN A 75 -8.43 4.46 -10.61
C ASN A 75 -7.40 4.10 -9.56
N THR A 76 -6.68 5.11 -9.04
CA THR A 76 -5.89 4.95 -7.81
C THR A 76 -6.83 5.12 -6.62
N ILE A 77 -6.93 4.07 -5.80
CA ILE A 77 -7.71 4.06 -4.57
C ILE A 77 -6.75 4.25 -3.40
N TYR A 78 -7.07 5.20 -2.53
CA TYR A 78 -6.43 5.36 -1.22
C TYR A 78 -7.39 4.91 -0.14
N GLY A 79 -6.88 4.37 0.96
CA GLY A 79 -7.73 3.97 2.08
C GLY A 79 -7.03 3.89 3.42
N ILE A 80 -7.84 3.81 4.48
CA ILE A 80 -7.41 3.65 5.87
C ILE A 80 -8.06 2.37 6.43
N ILE A 81 -7.24 1.41 6.86
CA ILE A 81 -7.73 0.14 7.40
C ILE A 81 -8.53 0.37 8.70
N THR A 82 -9.75 -0.12 8.74
CA THR A 82 -10.68 0.01 9.88
C THR A 82 -11.04 -1.34 10.52
N ALA A 83 -10.91 -2.45 9.80
CA ALA A 83 -11.01 -3.78 10.38
C ALA A 83 -10.09 -4.78 9.68
N ILE A 84 -9.67 -5.80 10.43
CA ILE A 84 -8.86 -6.91 9.94
C ILE A 84 -9.44 -8.18 10.56
N SER A 85 -9.68 -9.19 9.74
CA SER A 85 -10.04 -10.53 10.22
C SER A 85 -9.31 -11.58 9.41
N TYR A 86 -8.92 -12.68 10.06
CA TYR A 86 -8.35 -13.84 9.37
C TYR A 86 -9.28 -15.03 9.56
N SER A 87 -9.62 -15.68 8.45
CA SER A 87 -10.30 -16.96 8.41
C SER A 87 -9.66 -17.77 7.29
N SER A 88 -9.06 -18.91 7.64
CA SER A 88 -8.32 -19.73 6.68
C SER A 88 -9.12 -19.96 5.39
N PRO A 89 -8.58 -19.63 4.20
CA PRO A 89 -7.18 -19.31 3.94
C PRO A 89 -6.84 -17.81 3.88
N ASN A 90 -7.76 -16.89 4.17
CA ASN A 90 -7.65 -15.48 3.79
C ASN A 90 -7.69 -14.51 4.97
N THR A 91 -6.96 -13.41 4.83
CA THR A 91 -7.17 -12.18 5.60
C THR A 91 -8.12 -11.26 4.85
N THR A 92 -9.11 -10.72 5.53
CA THR A 92 -10.01 -9.68 5.04
C THR A 92 -9.59 -8.34 5.63
N LEU A 93 -9.38 -7.35 4.77
CA LEU A 93 -9.19 -5.96 5.18
C LEU A 93 -10.47 -5.18 4.83
N THR A 94 -11.02 -4.53 5.83
CA THR A 94 -12.04 -3.48 5.66
C THR A 94 -11.35 -2.14 5.83
N PHE A 95 -11.64 -1.19 4.96
CA PHE A 95 -11.06 0.13 5.00
C PHE A 95 -12.06 1.20 4.60
N LEU A 96 -11.84 2.42 5.05
CA LEU A 96 -12.51 3.59 4.50
C LEU A 96 -11.70 4.08 3.30
N HIS A 97 -12.37 4.32 2.18
CA HIS A 97 -11.79 5.02 1.04
C HIS A 97 -11.33 6.42 1.47
N GLU A 98 -10.46 7.02 0.67
CA GLU A 98 -10.30 8.46 0.70
C GLU A 98 -11.67 9.13 0.58
N ILE A 99 -11.93 10.03 1.53
CA ILE A 99 -13.16 10.81 1.60
C ILE A 99 -12.93 12.15 0.92
N ASP A 100 -13.81 12.52 -0.02
CA ASP A 100 -13.92 13.89 -0.50
C ASP A 100 -14.43 14.78 0.65
N PRO A 101 -13.66 15.80 1.07
CA PRO A 101 -14.07 16.68 2.16
C PRO A 101 -15.33 17.51 1.84
N THR A 102 -15.77 17.54 0.59
CA THR A 102 -16.89 18.34 0.11
C THR A 102 -18.24 17.66 0.41
N ASP A 103 -18.32 16.34 0.28
CA ASP A 103 -19.58 15.58 0.40
C ASP A 103 -19.48 14.36 1.33
N SER A 104 -18.30 14.09 1.89
CA SER A 104 -18.04 12.94 2.77
C SER A 104 -18.20 11.57 2.10
N LEU A 105 -18.16 11.50 0.77
CA LEU A 105 -18.21 10.28 -0.02
C LEU A 105 -16.80 9.85 -0.48
N ALA A 106 -16.66 8.64 -1.01
CA ALA A 106 -15.41 8.20 -1.60
C ALA A 106 -15.04 9.03 -2.84
N LEU A 107 -13.81 9.57 -2.92
CA LEU A 107 -13.35 10.29 -4.12
C LEU A 107 -13.35 9.38 -5.36
N HIS A 108 -12.89 8.14 -5.16
CA HIS A 108 -12.97 7.07 -6.14
C HIS A 108 -13.48 5.81 -5.43
N LEU A 109 -14.62 5.31 -5.89
CA LEU A 109 -15.19 4.06 -5.38
C LEU A 109 -14.59 2.87 -6.12
N MET A 110 -14.36 1.75 -5.41
CA MET A 110 -14.01 0.49 -6.06
C MET A 110 -15.12 -0.02 -6.98
N GLY A 111 -14.73 -0.72 -8.04
CA GLY A 111 -15.59 -1.61 -8.82
C GLY A 111 -15.14 -3.08 -8.70
N ASP A 112 -16.02 -4.00 -9.09
CA ASP A 112 -15.70 -5.42 -9.22
C ASP A 112 -14.72 -5.62 -10.38
N SER A 113 -13.44 -5.48 -10.08
CA SER A 113 -12.35 -5.44 -11.05
C SER A 113 -11.05 -5.87 -10.39
N ALA A 114 -10.08 -6.26 -11.22
CA ALA A 114 -8.75 -6.61 -10.75
C ALA A 114 -8.13 -5.47 -9.93
N ILE A 115 -7.35 -5.86 -8.92
CA ILE A 115 -6.58 -4.95 -8.08
C ILE A 115 -5.09 -5.15 -8.40
N THR A 116 -4.39 -4.08 -8.73
CA THR A 116 -2.95 -4.07 -9.04
C THR A 116 -2.23 -2.99 -8.26
N ASP A 117 -0.90 -3.00 -8.29
CA ASP A 117 -0.05 -1.94 -7.71
C ASP A 117 -0.34 -1.72 -6.22
N ASN A 118 -0.25 -2.80 -5.44
CA ASN A 118 -0.65 -2.83 -4.04
C ASN A 118 0.45 -2.27 -3.14
N TYR A 119 0.12 -1.21 -2.39
CA TYR A 119 1.01 -0.59 -1.41
C TYR A 119 0.33 -0.42 -0.06
N TYR A 120 1.13 -0.42 0.99
CA TYR A 120 0.72 -0.05 2.34
C TYR A 120 1.68 0.96 2.97
N SER A 121 1.24 1.61 4.03
CA SER A 121 2.07 2.54 4.80
C SER A 121 1.67 2.59 6.26
N SER A 122 2.67 2.62 7.14
CA SER A 122 2.52 2.94 8.56
C SER A 122 2.52 4.45 8.85
N MET A 123 2.86 5.28 7.86
CA MET A 123 2.87 6.73 8.02
C MET A 123 1.45 7.28 8.06
N LYS A 124 1.22 8.33 8.86
CA LYS A 124 -0.10 8.98 8.93
C LYS A 124 -0.47 9.68 7.61
N VAL A 125 0.53 10.20 6.91
CA VAL A 125 0.37 10.93 5.63
C VAL A 125 1.58 10.60 4.75
N PRO A 126 1.63 9.41 4.11
CA PRO A 126 2.65 9.12 3.11
C PRO A 126 2.50 10.07 1.91
N PHE A 127 3.54 10.21 1.10
CA PHE A 127 3.56 11.16 -0.01
C PHE A 127 2.40 10.92 -0.99
N GLY A 128 1.70 11.99 -1.36
CA GLY A 128 0.53 11.92 -2.23
C GLY A 128 -0.72 11.33 -1.57
N PHE A 129 -0.65 10.87 -0.31
CA PHE A 129 -1.86 10.53 0.43
C PHE A 129 -2.69 11.81 0.59
N PRO A 130 -3.96 11.76 0.21
CA PRO A 130 -4.83 12.90 0.32
C PRO A 130 -5.12 13.20 1.78
N SER A 131 -4.38 14.18 2.32
CA SER A 131 -4.77 14.84 3.55
C SER A 131 -5.90 15.78 3.20
N SER A 132 -7.14 15.42 3.52
CA SER A 132 -8.25 16.35 3.41
C SER A 132 -7.87 17.65 4.12
N LYS A 133 -7.94 18.77 3.40
CA LYS A 133 -7.74 20.10 3.98
C LYS A 133 -9.00 20.47 4.75
N VAL A 134 -9.22 19.86 5.91
CA VAL A 134 -10.18 20.38 6.88
C VAL A 134 -9.42 21.38 7.75
N ILE A 135 -9.51 22.66 7.39
CA ILE A 135 -9.13 23.73 8.32
C ILE A 135 -10.24 23.76 9.39
N PHE A 136 -9.89 23.44 10.63
CA PHE A 136 -10.76 23.65 11.78
C PHE A 136 -10.87 25.14 12.14
#